data_AF-A0A4P7L1J7-F1
#
_entry.id   AF-A0A4P7L1J7-F1
#
_cell.length_a   1.000
_cell.length_b   1.000
_cell.length_c   1.000
_cell.angle_alpha   90.00
_cell.angle_beta   90.00
_cell.angle_gamma   90.00
#
_symmetry.space_group_name_H-M   'P 1'
#
loop_
_entity.id
_entity.type
_entity.pdbx_description
1 polymer ?
#
loop_
_entity_poly.entity_id
_entity_poly.type
_entity_poly.pdbx_seq_one_letter_code
_entity_poly.pdbx_strand_id
1 'polypeptide(L)'
;MFNYHSNVVIDEEGNNGETIVELEYQLDEIKSFALKDRDIILKIEIAVPSELNNVAKSDIEIKLKNAYGYYDNGKHFLTHQYNIRTQDGFILAPYLPQSVNLLIDQPILYEAMYVRRFERHVTTARPYFVAIDLAENSIETYKKIYHLPDNIRPMQTTFEALGTVLSGDRFDNYFYNIKSDSYCYITKGVDHYYISDISILNLVSIYITFDYAKISENYTDNDRIIIYLAEYSGYDFFFDNNELVHKDKKII
;
A
#
# COMPACT_ATOMS: atom_id res chain seq x y z
N MET A 1 -11.35 -21.48 26.60
CA MET A 1 -11.02 -20.49 25.55
C MET A 1 -12.33 -20.23 24.80
N PHE A 2 -12.88 -19.02 24.87
CA PHE A 2 -14.10 -18.68 24.15
C PHE A 2 -13.70 -18.05 22.83
N ASN A 3 -13.96 -18.74 21.73
CA ASN A 3 -13.79 -18.17 20.40
C ASN A 3 -15.17 -17.76 19.91
N TYR A 4 -15.36 -16.45 19.71
CA TYR A 4 -16.56 -15.93 19.07
C TYR A 4 -16.32 -15.97 17.57
N HIS A 5 -17.21 -16.64 16.85
CA HIS A 5 -17.20 -16.66 15.40
C HIS A 5 -18.39 -15.84 14.89
N SER A 6 -18.09 -14.80 14.13
CA SER A 6 -19.09 -13.93 13.51
C SER A 6 -18.98 -14.01 12.00
N ASN A 7 -20.14 -14.04 11.33
CA ASN A 7 -20.25 -14.05 9.88
C ASN A 7 -21.07 -12.83 9.45
N VAL A 8 -20.46 -11.94 8.68
CA VAL A 8 -21.10 -10.75 8.12
C VAL A 8 -21.15 -10.91 6.60
N VAL A 9 -22.27 -10.52 6.00
CA VAL A 9 -22.45 -10.55 4.54
C VAL A 9 -22.73 -9.12 4.08
N ILE A 10 -21.92 -8.65 3.15
CA ILE A 10 -22.11 -7.38 2.44
C ILE A 10 -22.56 -7.73 1.03
N ASP A 11 -23.76 -7.27 0.68
CA ASP A 11 -24.40 -7.54 -0.61
C ASP A 11 -24.83 -6.22 -1.26
N GLU A 12 -24.06 -5.80 -2.26
CA GLU A 12 -24.32 -4.58 -3.03
C GLU A 12 -25.24 -4.92 -4.22
N GLU A 13 -26.39 -5.53 -3.95
CA GLU A 13 -27.31 -5.99 -5.00
C GLU A 13 -27.62 -4.89 -6.02
N GLY A 14 -27.34 -5.16 -7.30
CA GLY A 14 -27.61 -4.24 -8.40
C GLY A 14 -26.54 -3.17 -8.64
N ASN A 15 -25.48 -3.11 -7.83
CA ASN A 15 -24.34 -2.22 -8.04
C ASN A 15 -23.21 -2.96 -8.79
N ASN A 16 -22.98 -2.57 -10.04
CA ASN A 16 -21.85 -3.06 -10.83
C ASN A 16 -20.81 -1.94 -10.90
N GLY A 17 -19.84 -1.96 -9.99
CA GLY A 17 -18.90 -0.86 -9.83
C GLY A 17 -17.93 -1.08 -8.69
N GLU A 18 -17.55 0.03 -8.04
CA GLU A 18 -16.60 0.04 -6.93
C GLU A 18 -17.28 0.56 -5.67
N THR A 19 -17.04 -0.12 -4.55
CA THR A 19 -17.50 0.30 -3.22
C THR A 19 -16.34 0.33 -2.25
N ILE A 20 -16.39 1.27 -1.30
CA ILE A 20 -15.49 1.30 -0.15
C ILE A 20 -16.26 0.75 1.06
N VAL A 21 -15.84 -0.39 1.57
CA VAL A 21 -16.33 -0.96 2.83
C VAL A 21 -15.53 -0.38 3.98
N GLU A 22 -16.19 0.40 4.83
CA GLU A 22 -15.57 0.96 6.03
C GLU A 22 -15.64 -0.03 7.20
N LEU A 23 -14.47 -0.36 7.75
CA LEU A 23 -14.31 -1.26 8.87
C LEU A 23 -13.95 -0.48 10.14
N GLU A 24 -14.51 -0.91 11.26
CA GLU A 24 -14.08 -0.49 12.61
C GLU A 24 -12.86 -1.29 13.10
N TYR A 25 -12.15 -1.96 12.19
CA TYR A 25 -10.98 -2.80 12.48
C TYR A 25 -9.69 -2.14 11.98
N GLN A 26 -8.57 -2.42 12.64
CA GLN A 26 -7.21 -1.97 12.27
C GLN A 26 -6.65 -2.86 11.16
N LEU A 27 -5.64 -2.34 10.45
CA LEU A 27 -5.00 -3.09 9.38
C LEU A 27 -4.39 -4.42 9.86
N ASP A 28 -3.74 -4.43 11.03
CA ASP A 28 -3.09 -5.61 11.58
C ASP A 28 -4.07 -6.65 12.16
N GLU A 29 -5.35 -6.32 12.27
CA GLU A 29 -6.41 -7.27 12.62
C GLU A 29 -6.87 -8.09 11.40
N ILE A 30 -6.66 -7.57 10.19
CA ILE A 30 -6.95 -8.28 8.95
C ILE A 30 -5.90 -9.37 8.71
N LYS A 31 -6.36 -10.62 8.54
CA LYS A 31 -5.47 -11.78 8.40
C LYS A 31 -5.37 -12.30 6.98
N SER A 32 -6.44 -12.20 6.20
CA SER A 32 -6.43 -12.66 4.80
C SER A 32 -7.64 -12.21 4.01
N PHE A 33 -7.46 -12.18 2.69
CA PHE A 33 -8.47 -12.16 1.65
C PHE A 33 -8.37 -13.41 0.76
N ALA A 34 -9.51 -14.02 0.45
CA ALA A 34 -9.59 -15.14 -0.48
C ALA A 34 -10.81 -15.01 -1.39
N LEU A 35 -10.67 -15.44 -2.64
CA LEU A 35 -11.80 -15.63 -3.53
C LEU A 35 -12.36 -17.03 -3.26
N LYS A 36 -13.64 -17.11 -2.93
CA LYS A 36 -14.37 -18.37 -2.77
C LYS A 36 -15.63 -18.33 -3.59
N ASP A 37 -15.75 -19.27 -4.52
CA ASP A 37 -16.75 -19.22 -5.59
C ASP A 37 -16.69 -17.86 -6.30
N ARG A 38 -17.62 -16.95 -6.05
CA ARG A 38 -17.70 -15.61 -6.64
C ARG A 38 -17.55 -14.47 -5.65
N ASP A 39 -17.33 -14.80 -4.38
CA ASP A 39 -17.33 -13.86 -3.26
C ASP A 39 -15.91 -13.67 -2.73
N ILE A 40 -15.60 -12.47 -2.25
CA ILE A 40 -14.35 -12.22 -1.51
C ILE A 40 -14.62 -12.48 -0.03
N ILE A 41 -13.79 -13.32 0.57
CA ILE A 41 -13.83 -13.66 1.99
C ILE A 41 -12.69 -12.93 2.69
N LEU A 42 -13.06 -11.97 3.54
CA LEU A 42 -12.16 -11.24 4.42
C LEU A 42 -12.19 -11.91 5.81
N LYS A 43 -11.02 -12.28 6.34
CA LYS A 43 -10.87 -12.80 7.70
C LYS A 43 -10.18 -11.79 8.61
N ILE A 44 -10.78 -11.56 9.77
CA ILE A 44 -10.30 -10.66 10.81
C ILE A 44 -10.18 -11.44 12.11
N GLU A 45 -9.06 -11.24 12.82
CA GLU A 45 -8.84 -11.83 14.14
C GLU A 45 -8.51 -10.71 15.13
N ILE A 46 -9.32 -10.58 16.19
CA ILE A 46 -9.12 -9.60 17.25
C ILE A 46 -8.81 -10.29 18.58
N ALA A 47 -7.91 -9.68 19.36
CA ALA A 47 -7.65 -10.08 20.73
C ALA A 47 -8.73 -9.48 21.64
N VAL A 48 -9.46 -10.33 22.35
CA VAL A 48 -10.47 -9.91 23.32
C VAL A 48 -9.84 -9.96 24.71
N PRO A 49 -9.74 -8.82 25.42
CA PRO A 49 -9.37 -8.83 26.83
C PRO A 49 -10.40 -9.65 27.59
N SER A 50 -9.98 -10.75 28.22
CA SER A 50 -10.84 -11.47 29.15
C SER A 50 -10.39 -11.23 30.58
N GLU A 51 -11.36 -11.12 31.48
CA GLU A 51 -11.12 -10.97 32.92
C GLU A 51 -10.41 -12.19 33.54
N LEU A 52 -10.20 -13.27 32.77
CA LEU A 52 -9.71 -14.58 33.23
C LEU A 52 -8.24 -14.88 32.82
N ASN A 53 -7.42 -13.86 32.55
CA ASN A 53 -5.99 -13.99 32.17
C ASN A 53 -5.71 -14.84 30.90
N ASN A 54 -6.74 -15.24 30.15
CA ASN A 54 -6.59 -15.87 28.84
C ASN A 54 -7.03 -14.88 27.77
N VAL A 55 -6.15 -14.53 26.84
CA VAL A 55 -6.54 -13.73 25.66
C VAL A 55 -7.46 -14.62 24.81
N ALA A 56 -8.75 -14.30 24.79
CA ALA A 56 -9.69 -14.92 23.88
C ALA A 56 -9.48 -14.30 22.49
N LYS A 57 -9.61 -15.10 21.43
CA LYS A 57 -9.55 -14.60 20.05
C LYS A 57 -10.96 -14.65 19.47
N SER A 58 -11.36 -13.58 18.79
CA SER A 58 -12.59 -13.57 18.01
C SER A 58 -12.24 -13.62 16.53
N ASP A 59 -12.83 -14.57 15.81
CA ASP A 59 -12.65 -14.80 14.39
C ASP A 59 -13.88 -14.28 13.65
N ILE A 60 -13.70 -13.22 12.85
CA ILE A 60 -14.77 -12.59 12.09
C ILE A 60 -14.51 -12.87 10.62
N GLU A 61 -15.51 -13.41 9.94
CA GLU A 61 -15.52 -13.58 8.49
C GLU A 61 -16.51 -12.58 7.88
N ILE A 62 -16.02 -11.76 6.95
CA ILE A 62 -16.83 -10.84 6.17
C ILE A 62 -16.84 -11.35 4.72
N LYS A 63 -18.02 -11.69 4.24
CA LYS A 63 -18.26 -12.09 2.85
C LYS A 63 -18.72 -10.88 2.05
N LEU A 64 -17.93 -10.52 1.04
CA LEU A 64 -18.23 -9.48 0.06
C LEU A 64 -18.77 -10.16 -1.20
N LYS A 65 -20.09 -10.07 -1.39
CA LYS A 65 -20.78 -10.90 -2.37
C LYS A 65 -20.53 -10.45 -3.80
N ASN A 66 -20.56 -11.42 -4.72
CA ASN A 66 -20.67 -11.17 -6.17
C ASN A 66 -19.54 -10.29 -6.73
N ALA A 67 -18.31 -10.44 -6.25
CA ALA A 67 -17.16 -9.80 -6.87
C ALA A 67 -17.01 -10.25 -8.33
N TYR A 68 -17.32 -11.52 -8.63
CA TYR A 68 -17.35 -12.06 -9.98
C TYR A 68 -18.75 -12.49 -10.43
N GLY A 69 -19.03 -12.27 -11.71
CA GLY A 69 -20.23 -12.71 -12.42
C GLY A 69 -19.93 -13.83 -13.41
N TYR A 70 -20.99 -14.30 -14.08
CA TYR A 70 -20.92 -15.32 -15.12
C TYR A 70 -21.57 -14.79 -16.39
N TYR A 71 -20.92 -14.99 -17.52
CA TYR A 71 -21.53 -14.91 -18.83
C TYR A 71 -22.31 -16.20 -19.12
N ASP A 72 -23.28 -16.12 -20.03
CA ASP A 72 -24.07 -17.27 -20.48
C ASP A 72 -23.23 -18.41 -21.08
N ASN A 73 -22.00 -18.11 -21.53
CA ASN A 73 -21.05 -19.09 -22.05
C ASN A 73 -20.16 -19.74 -20.96
N GLY A 74 -20.44 -19.49 -19.68
CA GLY A 74 -19.69 -20.03 -18.54
C GLY A 74 -18.38 -19.30 -18.22
N LYS A 75 -18.00 -18.26 -18.97
CA LYS A 75 -16.86 -17.40 -18.63
C LYS A 75 -17.21 -16.46 -17.48
N HIS A 76 -16.21 -16.05 -16.72
CA HIS A 76 -16.39 -15.11 -15.61
C HIS A 76 -16.01 -13.68 -16.03
N PHE A 77 -16.52 -12.71 -15.27
CA PHE A 77 -16.09 -11.31 -15.36
C PHE A 77 -16.12 -10.66 -13.99
N LEU A 78 -15.30 -9.63 -13.81
CA LEU A 78 -15.34 -8.79 -12.62
C LEU A 78 -16.64 -7.98 -12.64
N THR A 79 -17.48 -8.18 -11.63
CA THR A 79 -18.75 -7.45 -11.47
C THR A 79 -18.59 -6.28 -10.52
N HIS A 80 -17.84 -6.49 -9.43
CA HIS A 80 -17.73 -5.51 -8.36
C HIS A 80 -16.35 -5.52 -7.72
N GLN A 81 -15.80 -4.33 -7.44
CA GLN A 81 -14.54 -4.15 -6.74
C GLN A 81 -14.77 -3.61 -5.34
N TYR A 82 -14.39 -4.39 -4.33
CA TYR A 82 -14.50 -3.99 -2.93
C TYR A 82 -13.16 -3.45 -2.42
N ASN A 83 -13.07 -2.12 -2.32
CA ASN A 83 -12.01 -1.46 -1.59
C ASN A 83 -12.35 -1.49 -0.09
N ILE A 84 -11.35 -1.63 0.77
CA ILE A 84 -11.53 -1.69 2.22
C ILE A 84 -10.91 -0.46 2.85
N ARG A 85 -11.62 0.18 3.77
CA ARG A 85 -11.06 1.26 4.59
C ARG A 85 -11.03 0.82 6.05
N THR A 86 -9.86 0.92 6.69
CA THR A 86 -9.68 0.56 8.10
C THR A 86 -9.81 1.76 9.02
N GLN A 87 -10.04 1.52 10.32
CA GLN A 87 -10.20 2.60 11.30
C GLN A 87 -8.93 3.44 11.50
N ASP A 88 -7.77 2.81 11.33
CA ASP A 88 -6.44 3.40 11.46
C ASP A 88 -5.95 4.09 10.18
N GLY A 89 -6.83 4.28 9.19
CA GLY A 89 -6.60 5.18 8.07
C GLY A 89 -5.96 4.53 6.84
N PHE A 90 -6.02 3.21 6.71
CA PHE A 90 -5.59 2.54 5.49
C PHE A 90 -6.74 2.38 4.51
N ILE A 91 -6.39 2.44 3.22
CA ILE A 91 -7.22 1.93 2.13
C ILE A 91 -6.51 0.72 1.56
N LEU A 92 -7.27 -0.37 1.39
CA LEU A 92 -6.82 -1.57 0.69
C LEU A 92 -7.59 -1.69 -0.62
N ALA A 93 -6.87 -1.74 -1.73
CA ALA A 93 -7.43 -1.94 -3.07
C ALA A 93 -7.09 -3.35 -3.56
N PRO A 94 -8.06 -4.12 -4.09
CA PRO A 94 -7.79 -5.48 -4.54
C PRO A 94 -7.16 -5.49 -5.94
N TYR A 95 -6.23 -6.42 -6.14
CA TYR A 95 -5.80 -6.82 -7.48
C TYR A 95 -6.67 -7.98 -7.98
N LEU A 96 -7.68 -7.66 -8.78
CA LEU A 96 -8.66 -8.63 -9.30
C LEU A 96 -8.36 -8.93 -10.79
N PRO A 97 -7.84 -10.12 -11.12
CA PRO A 97 -7.57 -10.48 -12.51
C PRO A 97 -8.88 -10.69 -13.28
N GLN A 98 -8.92 -10.24 -14.55
CA GLN A 98 -10.11 -10.43 -15.41
C GLN A 98 -10.42 -11.91 -15.71
N SER A 99 -9.42 -12.78 -15.61
CA SER A 99 -9.54 -14.23 -15.82
C SER A 99 -9.14 -14.95 -14.54
N VAL A 100 -10.10 -15.58 -13.89
CA VAL A 100 -9.92 -16.31 -12.63
C VAL A 100 -10.69 -17.63 -12.67
N ASN A 101 -10.16 -18.68 -12.04
CA ASN A 101 -10.86 -19.95 -11.91
C ASN A 101 -11.66 -19.96 -10.60
N LEU A 102 -12.99 -19.83 -10.69
CA LEU A 102 -13.88 -19.77 -9.53
C LEU A 102 -14.13 -21.14 -8.86
N LEU A 103 -13.63 -22.25 -9.43
CA LEU A 103 -13.81 -23.60 -8.87
C LEU A 103 -12.81 -23.91 -7.74
N ILE A 104 -11.83 -23.03 -7.51
CA ILE A 104 -10.75 -23.23 -6.55
C ILE A 104 -10.66 -21.98 -5.68
N ASP A 105 -10.69 -22.19 -4.36
CA ASP A 105 -10.39 -21.14 -3.39
C ASP A 105 -8.96 -20.65 -3.62
N GLN A 106 -8.78 -19.34 -3.84
CA GLN A 106 -7.46 -18.77 -4.11
C GLN A 106 -7.26 -17.46 -3.34
N PRO A 107 -6.03 -17.16 -2.91
CA PRO A 107 -5.75 -15.88 -2.27
C PRO A 107 -6.00 -14.72 -3.24
N ILE A 108 -6.51 -13.61 -2.74
CA ILE A 108 -6.59 -12.36 -3.48
C ILE A 108 -5.60 -11.38 -2.87
N LEU A 109 -4.76 -10.80 -3.71
CA LEU A 109 -3.83 -9.76 -3.29
C LEU A 109 -4.59 -8.45 -3.10
N TYR A 110 -4.38 -7.81 -1.96
CA TYR A 110 -4.75 -6.43 -1.70
C TYR A 110 -3.50 -5.57 -1.54
N GLU A 111 -3.55 -4.33 -2.04
CA GLU A 111 -2.52 -3.33 -1.82
C GLU A 111 -3.00 -2.32 -0.79
N ALA A 112 -2.25 -2.15 0.28
CA ALA A 112 -2.57 -1.23 1.37
C ALA A 112 -1.80 0.08 1.22
N MET A 113 -2.50 1.20 1.35
CA MET A 113 -1.89 2.54 1.46
C MET A 113 -2.41 3.26 2.70
N TYR A 114 -1.54 4.00 3.39
CA TYR A 114 -1.93 4.83 4.52
C TYR A 114 -2.32 6.24 4.07
N VAL A 115 -3.53 6.65 4.42
CA VAL A 115 -4.07 7.97 4.08
C VAL A 115 -4.57 8.63 5.36
N ARG A 116 -3.74 9.53 5.91
CA ARG A 116 -3.96 10.14 7.23
C ARG A 116 -5.35 10.74 7.44
N ARG A 117 -5.90 11.42 6.42
CA ARG A 117 -7.24 12.04 6.51
C ARG A 117 -8.37 11.03 6.75
N PHE A 118 -8.12 9.74 6.52
CA PHE A 118 -9.08 8.67 6.73
C PHE A 118 -8.96 7.99 8.09
N GLU A 119 -7.92 8.32 8.85
CA GLU A 119 -7.76 7.83 10.22
C GLU A 119 -8.85 8.39 11.11
N ARG A 120 -9.56 7.49 11.81
CA ARG A 120 -10.58 7.86 12.78
C ARG A 120 -9.90 8.21 14.11
N HIS A 121 -10.34 9.31 14.73
CA HIS A 121 -9.81 9.83 16.01
C HIS A 121 -8.37 10.34 15.99
N VAL A 122 -8.02 11.21 15.02
CA VAL A 122 -6.72 11.92 15.01
C VAL A 122 -6.61 12.84 16.24
N THR A 123 -5.84 12.41 17.23
CA THR A 123 -5.50 13.21 18.41
C THR A 123 -4.16 13.92 18.16
N THR A 124 -4.23 15.24 17.92
CA THR A 124 -3.09 16.18 17.75
C THR A 124 -2.26 16.09 16.46
N ALA A 125 -1.68 17.25 16.08
CA ALA A 125 -0.85 17.46 14.89
C ALA A 125 0.51 16.74 15.01
N ARG A 126 0.53 15.44 14.72
CA ARG A 126 1.76 14.66 14.52
C ARG A 126 2.27 14.80 13.07
N PRO A 127 3.57 14.61 12.79
CA PRO A 127 4.07 14.58 11.42
C PRO A 127 3.40 13.45 10.62
N TYR A 128 3.04 13.73 9.38
CA TYR A 128 2.55 12.70 8.46
C TYR A 128 3.76 11.94 7.92
N PHE A 129 4.04 10.77 8.50
CA PHE A 129 5.15 9.91 8.14
C PHE A 129 4.63 8.58 7.61
N VAL A 130 5.24 8.11 6.52
CA VAL A 130 5.04 6.78 5.95
C VAL A 130 6.38 6.20 5.56
N ALA A 131 6.65 4.99 6.01
CA ALA A 131 7.74 4.19 5.47
C ALA A 131 7.20 2.88 4.89
N ILE A 132 7.71 2.50 3.73
CA ILE A 132 7.36 1.26 3.03
C ILE A 132 8.61 0.42 2.92
N ASP A 133 8.53 -0.83 3.39
CA ASP A 133 9.58 -1.82 3.20
C ASP A 133 8.99 -3.07 2.55
N LEU A 134 9.31 -3.26 1.27
CA LEU A 134 8.77 -4.37 0.47
C LEU A 134 9.42 -5.71 0.83
N ALA A 135 10.69 -5.71 1.24
CA ALA A 135 11.39 -6.92 1.65
C ALA A 135 10.78 -7.52 2.93
N GLU A 136 10.37 -6.65 3.87
CA GLU A 136 9.72 -7.03 5.12
C GLU A 136 8.18 -7.03 5.04
N ASN A 137 7.61 -6.80 3.84
CA ASN A 137 6.17 -6.66 3.58
C ASN A 137 5.47 -5.79 4.63
N SER A 138 5.98 -4.58 4.85
CA SER A 138 5.56 -3.72 5.97
C SER A 138 5.33 -2.27 5.59
N ILE A 139 4.44 -1.63 6.35
CA ILE A 139 4.21 -0.19 6.33
C ILE A 139 4.42 0.34 7.74
N GLU A 140 5.26 1.35 7.89
CA GLU A 140 5.42 2.06 9.15
C GLU A 140 4.77 3.44 9.07
N THR A 141 4.11 3.79 10.16
CA THR A 141 3.52 5.11 10.40
C THR A 141 4.07 5.67 11.71
N TYR A 142 3.74 6.90 12.05
CA TYR A 142 4.10 7.48 13.35
C TYR A 142 3.59 6.68 14.57
N LYS A 143 2.62 5.77 14.39
CA LYS A 143 2.04 4.97 15.48
C LYS A 143 2.85 3.72 15.76
N LYS A 144 3.10 2.94 14.70
CA LYS A 144 3.70 1.60 14.74
C LYS A 144 4.08 1.14 13.33
N ILE A 145 4.80 0.03 13.29
CA ILE A 145 5.07 -0.78 12.11
C ILE A 145 3.95 -1.81 11.96
N TYR A 146 3.38 -1.90 10.77
CA TYR A 146 2.38 -2.90 10.36
C TYR A 146 3.08 -3.94 9.49
N HIS A 147 3.23 -5.16 10.00
CA HIS A 147 3.64 -6.31 9.18
C HIS A 147 2.41 -6.92 8.53
N LEU A 148 2.44 -7.02 7.20
CA LEU A 148 1.28 -7.43 6.42
C LEU A 148 1.32 -8.94 6.14
N PRO A 149 0.16 -9.63 6.16
CA PRO A 149 0.09 -11.03 5.74
C PRO A 149 0.37 -11.17 4.24
N ASP A 150 0.71 -12.38 3.78
CA ASP A 150 1.19 -12.65 2.41
C ASP A 150 0.29 -12.15 1.26
N ASN A 151 -1.02 -12.03 1.49
CA ASN A 151 -1.99 -11.55 0.50
C ASN A 151 -2.37 -10.09 0.67
N ILE A 152 -1.61 -9.34 1.46
CA ILE A 152 -1.66 -7.89 1.55
C ILE A 152 -0.23 -7.38 1.38
N ARG A 153 -0.02 -6.45 0.46
CA ARG A 153 1.28 -5.80 0.28
C ARG A 153 1.17 -4.29 0.38
N PRO A 154 2.26 -3.58 0.68
CA PRO A 154 2.26 -2.14 0.56
C PRO A 154 1.99 -1.73 -0.88
N MET A 155 1.08 -0.78 -1.07
CA MET A 155 0.98 -0.07 -2.32
C MET A 155 2.25 0.78 -2.47
N GLN A 156 2.93 0.71 -3.60
CA GLN A 156 4.18 1.44 -3.85
C GLN A 156 3.91 2.94 -4.17
N THR A 157 3.13 3.62 -3.33
CA THR A 157 2.77 5.04 -3.45
C THR A 157 2.65 5.67 -2.07
N THR A 158 3.05 6.93 -1.94
CA THR A 158 3.04 7.65 -0.66
C THR A 158 2.06 8.82 -0.60
N PHE A 159 1.32 9.06 -1.69
CA PHE A 159 0.27 10.07 -1.82
C PHE A 159 0.63 11.44 -1.20
N GLU A 160 -0.06 11.86 -0.14
CA GLU A 160 0.10 13.17 0.53
C GLU A 160 1.22 13.17 1.59
N ALA A 161 1.90 12.04 1.84
CA ALA A 161 2.95 11.96 2.86
C ALA A 161 4.22 12.68 2.38
N LEU A 162 4.67 13.66 3.17
CA LEU A 162 6.00 14.26 3.02
C LEU A 162 7.01 13.44 3.83
N GLY A 163 8.28 13.44 3.42
CA GLY A 163 9.32 12.79 4.23
C GLY A 163 9.19 11.27 4.32
N THR A 164 8.89 10.61 3.21
CA THR A 164 8.65 9.15 3.20
C THR A 164 9.93 8.35 3.12
N VAL A 165 9.97 7.19 3.77
CA VAL A 165 11.09 6.25 3.61
C VAL A 165 10.67 5.08 2.74
N LEU A 166 11.39 4.83 1.66
CA LEU A 166 11.06 3.78 0.69
C LEU A 166 12.19 2.76 0.64
N SER A 167 11.87 1.48 0.80
CA SER A 167 12.80 0.37 0.67
C SER A 167 12.19 -0.67 -0.24
N GLY A 168 12.86 -0.92 -1.37
CA GLY A 168 12.47 -1.94 -2.34
C GLY A 168 12.71 -3.36 -1.82
N ASP A 169 12.44 -4.34 -2.66
CA ASP A 169 12.86 -5.73 -2.45
C ASP A 169 13.92 -6.16 -3.48
N ARG A 170 14.07 -7.46 -3.75
CA ARG A 170 15.07 -7.98 -4.70
C ARG A 170 14.62 -7.94 -6.17
N PHE A 171 13.42 -7.46 -6.46
CA PHE A 171 12.82 -7.38 -7.78
C PHE A 171 12.79 -5.93 -8.28
N ASP A 172 12.29 -5.74 -9.50
CA ASP A 172 12.09 -4.39 -10.02
C ASP A 172 10.99 -3.67 -9.22
N ASN A 173 11.31 -2.51 -8.64
CA ASN A 173 10.39 -1.75 -7.82
C ASN A 173 9.88 -0.50 -8.55
N TYR A 174 8.62 -0.15 -8.32
CA TYR A 174 7.98 0.99 -8.98
C TYR A 174 7.31 1.88 -7.95
N PHE A 175 8.03 2.87 -7.43
CA PHE A 175 7.51 3.82 -6.46
C PHE A 175 6.93 5.06 -7.13
N TYR A 176 5.68 5.37 -6.79
CA TYR A 176 4.92 6.47 -7.34
C TYR A 176 4.65 7.58 -6.33
N ASN A 177 4.36 8.77 -6.85
CA ASN A 177 3.97 9.94 -6.07
C ASN A 177 4.99 10.34 -5.00
N ILE A 178 6.28 10.20 -5.29
CA ILE A 178 7.34 10.58 -4.37
C ILE A 178 7.33 12.11 -4.21
N LYS A 179 7.48 12.56 -2.97
CA LYS A 179 7.38 13.95 -2.54
C LYS A 179 8.71 14.44 -1.98
N SER A 180 8.73 15.70 -1.53
CA SER A 180 9.90 16.27 -0.88
C SER A 180 10.26 15.53 0.42
N ASP A 181 11.55 15.59 0.74
CA ASP A 181 12.19 15.01 1.92
C ASP A 181 12.14 13.47 1.98
N SER A 182 11.72 12.82 0.90
CA SER A 182 11.71 11.37 0.79
C SER A 182 13.13 10.79 0.80
N TYR A 183 13.28 9.65 1.46
CA TYR A 183 14.51 8.88 1.54
C TYR A 183 14.28 7.51 0.91
N CYS A 184 14.95 7.24 -0.20
CA CYS A 184 14.79 6.02 -0.98
C CYS A 184 16.04 5.16 -0.80
N TYR A 185 15.89 4.02 -0.15
CA TYR A 185 16.88 2.96 -0.20
C TYR A 185 16.79 2.26 -1.55
N ILE A 186 17.89 2.31 -2.27
CA ILE A 186 18.04 1.64 -3.55
C ILE A 186 18.23 0.15 -3.28
N THR A 187 17.70 -0.65 -4.18
CA THR A 187 17.75 -2.11 -4.12
C THR A 187 18.38 -2.70 -5.38
N LYS A 188 18.34 -4.03 -5.52
CA LYS A 188 18.87 -4.72 -6.70
C LYS A 188 17.79 -4.81 -7.77
N GLY A 189 18.20 -4.88 -9.03
CA GLY A 189 17.32 -4.84 -10.20
C GLY A 189 17.10 -3.40 -10.68
N VAL A 190 15.92 -3.13 -11.21
CA VAL A 190 15.57 -1.81 -11.74
C VAL A 190 14.57 -1.12 -10.82
N ASP A 191 15.01 -0.04 -10.18
CA ASP A 191 14.16 0.79 -9.34
C ASP A 191 13.66 2.02 -10.10
N HIS A 192 12.35 2.13 -10.21
CA HIS A 192 11.64 3.24 -10.84
C HIS A 192 11.04 4.16 -9.79
N TYR A 193 11.37 5.45 -9.87
CA TYR A 193 10.91 6.46 -8.93
C TYR A 193 10.21 7.61 -9.67
N TYR A 194 8.89 7.73 -9.49
CA TYR A 194 8.08 8.79 -10.10
C TYR A 194 7.85 9.92 -9.10
N ILE A 195 8.56 11.03 -9.33
CA ILE A 195 8.49 12.24 -8.50
C ILE A 195 7.39 13.14 -9.06
N SER A 196 6.35 13.32 -8.26
CA SER A 196 5.08 13.94 -8.69
C SER A 196 4.93 15.41 -8.29
N ASP A 197 5.74 15.88 -7.35
CA ASP A 197 5.63 17.24 -6.82
C ASP A 197 7.03 17.79 -6.61
N ILE A 198 7.42 18.61 -7.57
CA ILE A 198 8.58 19.49 -7.47
C ILE A 198 8.02 20.90 -7.62
N SER A 199 7.09 21.28 -6.74
CA SER A 199 6.49 22.62 -6.78
C SER A 199 7.51 23.68 -6.40
N ILE A 200 8.08 24.34 -7.42
CA ILE A 200 8.90 25.55 -7.26
C ILE A 200 7.98 26.78 -7.19
N LEU A 201 7.05 26.78 -6.25
CA LEU A 201 6.31 27.99 -5.88
C LEU A 201 6.75 28.38 -4.47
N ASN A 202 7.76 29.24 -4.43
CA ASN A 202 8.48 29.79 -3.27
C ASN A 202 9.67 28.97 -2.73
N LEU A 203 10.71 28.72 -3.55
CA LEU A 203 12.11 28.49 -3.11
C LEU A 203 12.32 27.65 -1.82
N VAL A 204 11.51 26.63 -1.56
CA VAL A 204 11.84 25.63 -0.53
C VAL A 204 12.68 24.59 -1.24
N SER A 205 13.92 24.43 -0.80
CA SER A 205 14.79 23.38 -1.32
C SER A 205 14.12 22.02 -1.12
N ILE A 206 13.87 21.32 -2.22
CA ILE A 206 13.37 19.95 -2.22
C ILE A 206 14.58 19.03 -2.20
N TYR A 207 14.69 18.19 -1.17
CA TYR A 207 15.71 17.16 -1.07
C TYR A 207 15.05 15.79 -1.17
N ILE A 208 15.47 14.97 -2.12
CA ILE A 208 15.12 13.55 -2.16
C ILE A 208 16.44 12.79 -2.16
N THR A 209 16.62 11.93 -1.18
CA THR A 209 17.86 11.17 -1.02
C THR A 209 17.69 9.79 -1.60
N PHE A 210 18.61 9.40 -2.48
CA PHE A 210 18.75 8.04 -2.97
C PHE A 210 20.00 7.43 -2.34
N ASP A 211 19.78 6.43 -1.47
CA ASP A 211 20.82 5.86 -0.62
C ASP A 211 21.09 4.40 -0.98
N TYR A 212 22.37 4.10 -1.14
CA TYR A 212 22.90 2.79 -1.48
C TYR A 212 23.28 1.97 -0.22
N ALA A 213 23.20 2.55 0.98
CA ALA A 213 23.77 1.99 2.21
C ALA A 213 23.15 0.68 2.71
N LYS A 214 21.92 0.35 2.32
CA LYS A 214 21.25 -0.89 2.74
C LYS A 214 21.67 -2.13 1.97
N ILE A 215 22.42 -2.00 0.87
CA ILE A 215 22.85 -3.17 0.08
C ILE A 215 24.21 -3.67 0.59
N SER A 216 24.22 -4.90 1.09
CA SER A 216 25.43 -5.60 1.59
C SER A 216 26.26 -6.28 0.50
N GLU A 217 25.73 -6.41 -0.71
CA GLU A 217 26.34 -7.08 -1.86
C GLU A 217 26.70 -6.09 -2.98
N ASN A 218 27.62 -6.48 -3.88
CA ASN A 218 28.04 -5.64 -5.00
C ASN A 218 26.92 -5.48 -6.05
N TYR A 219 26.78 -4.27 -6.59
CA TYR A 219 25.99 -4.00 -7.79
C TYR A 219 26.57 -4.69 -9.03
N THR A 220 25.69 -4.96 -9.98
CA THR A 220 25.96 -5.51 -11.30
C THR A 220 25.57 -4.49 -12.37
N ASP A 221 26.03 -4.70 -13.61
CA ASP A 221 25.67 -3.83 -14.76
C ASP A 221 24.17 -3.86 -15.11
N ASN A 222 23.40 -4.77 -14.50
CA ASN A 222 21.95 -4.86 -14.67
C ASN A 222 21.17 -4.00 -13.68
N ASP A 223 21.81 -3.54 -12.60
CA ASP A 223 21.15 -2.75 -11.57
C ASP A 223 21.05 -1.29 -12.02
N ARG A 224 19.84 -0.71 -11.94
CA ARG A 224 19.56 0.63 -12.48
C ARG A 224 18.58 1.39 -11.59
N ILE A 225 18.78 2.70 -11.56
CA ILE A 225 17.81 3.64 -11.00
C ILE A 225 17.27 4.49 -12.14
N ILE A 226 15.95 4.57 -12.24
CA ILE A 226 15.26 5.37 -13.24
C ILE A 226 14.35 6.36 -12.52
N ILE A 227 14.68 7.64 -12.63
CA ILE A 227 13.94 8.73 -12.00
C ILE A 227 13.09 9.43 -13.06
N TYR A 228 11.79 9.52 -12.81
CA TYR A 228 10.84 10.25 -13.64
C TYR A 228 10.45 11.54 -12.93
N LEU A 229 10.66 12.67 -13.59
CA LEU A 229 10.28 13.99 -13.12
C LEU A 229 9.02 14.40 -13.89
N ALA A 230 7.85 14.38 -13.24
CA ALA A 230 6.57 14.53 -13.94
C ALA A 230 6.41 15.88 -14.66
N GLU A 231 7.01 16.94 -14.14
CA GLU A 231 6.79 18.32 -14.60
C GLU A 231 8.03 18.96 -15.27
N TYR A 232 9.16 18.23 -15.37
CA TYR A 232 10.43 18.80 -15.81
C TYR A 232 11.14 17.93 -16.83
N SER A 233 11.93 18.57 -17.70
CA SER A 233 12.83 17.83 -18.58
C SER A 233 14.09 17.44 -17.82
N GLY A 234 14.61 16.23 -18.04
CA GLY A 234 15.92 15.84 -17.51
C GLY A 234 17.06 16.74 -18.00
N TYR A 235 16.88 17.41 -19.16
CA TYR A 235 17.85 18.40 -19.69
C TYR A 235 17.90 19.70 -18.87
N ASP A 236 16.94 19.92 -17.98
CA ASP A 236 16.93 21.08 -17.08
C ASP A 236 17.81 20.87 -15.84
N PHE A 237 18.40 19.68 -15.69
CA PHE A 237 19.22 19.32 -14.55
C PHE A 237 20.67 19.04 -14.96
N PHE A 238 21.57 19.29 -14.02
CA PHE A 238 22.97 18.90 -14.12
C PHE A 238 23.41 18.23 -12.81
N PHE A 239 24.39 17.34 -12.91
CA PHE A 239 25.00 16.72 -11.73
C PHE A 239 26.12 17.61 -11.20
N ASP A 240 26.09 17.91 -9.90
CA ASP A 240 27.15 18.61 -9.18
C ASP A 240 27.27 18.03 -7.76
N ASN A 241 28.49 17.64 -7.36
CA ASN A 241 28.79 17.10 -6.02
C ASN A 241 27.81 16.02 -5.51
N ASN A 242 27.48 15.03 -6.35
CA ASN A 242 26.50 13.96 -6.08
C ASN A 242 25.04 14.42 -5.93
N GLU A 243 24.73 15.67 -6.27
CA GLU A 243 23.36 16.19 -6.34
C GLU A 243 22.92 16.32 -7.80
N LEU A 244 21.66 15.98 -8.08
CA LEU A 244 21.00 16.36 -9.34
C LEU A 244 20.30 17.71 -9.13
N VAL A 245 20.80 18.75 -9.79
CA VAL A 245 20.44 20.14 -9.51
C VAL A 245 19.76 20.78 -10.71
N HIS A 246 18.65 21.49 -10.49
CA HIS A 246 17.98 22.25 -11.54
C HIS A 246 18.82 23.48 -11.97
N LYS A 247 18.93 23.73 -13.28
CA LYS A 247 19.72 24.83 -13.89
C LYS A 247 19.40 26.22 -13.36
N ASP A 248 18.15 26.44 -12.93
CA ASP A 248 17.69 27.72 -12.38
C ASP A 248 17.96 27.86 -10.86
N LYS A 249 18.66 26.91 -10.23
CA LYS A 249 19.16 27.10 -8.85
C LYS A 249 20.01 28.36 -8.85
N LYS A 250 19.48 29.44 -8.28
CA LYS A 250 20.28 30.65 -8.02
C LYS A 250 21.41 30.24 -7.09
N ILE A 251 22.64 30.31 -7.60
CA ILE A 251 23.84 30.28 -6.76
C ILE A 251 23.75 31.56 -5.91
N ILE A 252 23.42 31.41 -4.63
CA ILE A 252 23.46 32.49 -3.64
C ILE A 252 24.83 32.47 -2.99
#